data_AF-A0A941I809-F1
#
_entry.id   AF-A0A941I809-F1
#
_cell.length_a   1.000
_cell.length_b   1.000
_cell.length_c   1.000
_cell.angle_alpha   90.00
_cell.angle_beta   90.00
_cell.angle_gamma   90.00
#
_symmetry.space_group_name_H-M   'P 1'
#
loop_
_entity.id
_entity.type
_entity.pdbx_description
1 polymer ?
#
loop_
_entity_poly.entity_id
_entity_poly.type
_entity_poly.pdbx_seq_one_letter_code
_entity_poly.pdbx_strand_id
1 'polypeptide(L)'
;MNLRWVKRISLTVGFLLLVVHGIPWSLYQFGLSSFSKMPDKPARLISIRDQQALWDKAGFQGAPQDQKLNPVSYILTADQMPEPMTLFAGRIAAHHFRQSGSAINPAARQLAVSALTIWLTRNWSTTEILSSVAELEAMLPPPEPPAVR
;
A
#
# COMPACT_ATOMS: atom_id res chain seq x y z
N MET A 1 35.61 -7.39 30.56
CA MET A 1 34.30 -6.78 30.20
C MET A 1 33.30 -7.09 31.30
N ASN A 2 32.65 -6.10 31.90
CA ASN A 2 31.85 -6.29 33.12
C ASN A 2 30.47 -6.88 32.78
N LEU A 3 30.11 -8.02 33.37
CA LEU A 3 28.88 -8.77 33.06
C LEU A 3 27.60 -7.92 33.23
N ARG A 4 27.60 -6.96 34.15
CA ARG A 4 26.49 -6.03 34.37
C ARG A 4 26.29 -5.06 33.20
N TRP A 5 27.37 -4.66 32.54
CA TRP A 5 27.33 -3.81 31.35
C TRP A 5 26.81 -4.56 30.13
N VAL A 6 27.26 -5.80 29.93
CA VAL A 6 26.77 -6.66 28.84
C VAL A 6 25.27 -6.90 28.97
N LYS A 7 24.76 -7.23 30.17
CA LYS A 7 23.32 -7.41 30.41
C LYS A 7 22.49 -6.17 30.09
N ARG A 8 22.98 -4.97 30.46
CA ARG A 8 22.29 -3.70 30.16
C ARG A 8 22.23 -3.44 28.66
N ILE A 9 23.34 -3.63 27.95
CA ILE A 9 23.39 -3.46 26.50
C ILE A 9 22.43 -4.45 25.83
N SER A 10 22.44 -5.72 26.21
CA SER A 10 21.53 -6.73 25.65
C SER A 10 20.06 -6.38 25.88
N LEU A 11 19.68 -5.89 27.06
CA LEU A 11 18.31 -5.45 27.35
C LEU A 11 17.90 -4.25 26.49
N THR A 12 18.76 -3.23 26.39
CA THR A 12 18.47 -2.04 25.59
C THR A 12 18.33 -2.40 24.11
N VAL A 13 19.23 -3.21 23.57
CA VAL A 13 19.18 -3.66 22.17
C VAL A 13 17.92 -4.51 21.92
N GLY A 14 17.61 -5.45 22.82
CA GLY A 14 16.39 -6.26 22.70
C GLY A 14 15.12 -5.42 22.72
N PHE A 15 15.03 -4.44 23.63
CA PHE A 15 13.91 -3.51 23.68
C PHE A 15 13.80 -2.66 22.40
N LEU A 16 14.93 -2.14 21.91
CA LEU A 16 14.96 -1.34 20.68
C LEU A 16 14.49 -2.15 19.47
N LEU A 17 14.94 -3.40 19.34
CA LEU A 17 14.49 -4.30 18.27
C LEU A 17 12.99 -4.56 18.34
N LEU A 18 12.45 -4.77 19.55
CA LEU A 18 11.02 -4.95 19.78
C LEU A 18 10.22 -3.70 19.39
N VAL A 19 10.73 -2.51 19.70
CA VAL A 19 10.08 -1.24 19.32
C VAL A 19 10.09 -1.05 17.80
N VAL A 20 11.26 -1.21 17.17
CA VAL A 20 11.45 -1.01 15.73
C VAL A 20 10.60 -1.97 14.89
N HIS A 21 10.39 -3.20 15.35
CA HIS A 21 9.54 -4.16 14.63
C HIS A 21 8.09 -4.15 15.13
N GLY A 22 7.87 -4.06 16.43
CA GLY A 22 6.55 -4.19 17.04
C GLY A 22 5.62 -3.02 16.73
N ILE A 23 6.13 -1.78 16.73
CA ILE A 23 5.29 -0.61 16.45
C ILE A 23 4.76 -0.62 15.00
N PRO A 24 5.59 -0.78 13.94
CA PRO A 24 5.10 -0.82 12.56
C PRO A 24 4.04 -1.90 12.34
N TRP A 25 4.25 -3.09 12.90
CA TRP A 25 3.29 -4.18 12.78
C TRP A 25 1.99 -3.92 13.54
N SER A 26 2.07 -3.30 14.73
CA SER A 26 0.88 -2.90 15.49
C SER A 26 0.06 -1.84 14.74
N LEU A 27 0.73 -0.84 14.17
CA LEU A 27 0.10 0.20 13.35
C LEU A 27 -0.55 -0.39 12.09
N TYR A 28 0.11 -1.33 11.44
CA TYR A 28 -0.42 -2.06 10.30
C TYR A 28 -1.72 -2.82 10.67
N GLN A 29 -1.72 -3.58 11.77
CA GLN A 29 -2.92 -4.30 12.22
C GLN A 29 -4.05 -3.34 12.62
N PHE A 30 -3.70 -2.25 13.30
CA PHE A 30 -4.67 -1.22 13.68
C PHE A 30 -5.30 -0.57 12.43
N GLY A 31 -4.49 -0.22 11.42
CA GLY A 31 -5.01 0.30 10.15
C GLY A 31 -5.96 -0.67 9.45
N LEU A 32 -5.60 -1.96 9.40
CA LEU A 32 -6.45 -3.00 8.80
C LEU A 32 -7.76 -3.23 9.56
N SER A 33 -7.78 -3.03 10.88
CA SER A 33 -9.01 -3.15 11.68
C SER A 33 -10.11 -2.15 11.31
N SER A 34 -9.78 -1.12 10.53
CA SER A 34 -10.76 -0.17 9.96
C SER A 34 -11.64 -0.78 8.87
N PHE A 35 -11.33 -1.99 8.40
CA PHE A 35 -12.06 -2.65 7.32
C PHE A 35 -12.72 -3.93 7.83
N SER A 36 -14.06 -4.02 7.70
CA SER A 36 -14.81 -5.24 7.99
C SER A 36 -14.58 -6.33 6.93
N LYS A 37 -14.30 -5.92 5.69
CA LYS A 37 -13.99 -6.80 4.57
C LYS A 37 -12.81 -6.24 3.77
N MET A 38 -11.90 -7.13 3.39
CA MET A 38 -10.84 -6.81 2.43
C MET A 38 -11.40 -6.63 1.02
N PRO A 39 -10.74 -5.86 0.14
CA PRO A 39 -11.12 -5.76 -1.26
C PRO A 39 -11.18 -7.15 -1.90
N ASP A 40 -12.22 -7.39 -2.71
CA ASP A 40 -12.28 -8.59 -3.53
C ASP A 40 -11.27 -8.48 -4.67
N LYS A 41 -10.69 -9.62 -5.09
CA LYS A 41 -9.81 -9.67 -6.25
C LYS A 41 -10.57 -9.27 -7.53
N PRO A 42 -9.89 -8.72 -8.55
CA PRO A 42 -10.54 -8.36 -9.81
C PRO A 42 -11.24 -9.57 -10.43
N ALA A 43 -12.40 -9.36 -11.01
CA ALA A 43 -13.18 -10.43 -11.62
C ALA A 43 -12.55 -10.90 -12.94
N ARG A 44 -11.79 -10.02 -13.60
CA ARG A 44 -11.10 -10.30 -14.85
C ARG A 44 -9.66 -9.83 -14.79
N LEU A 45 -8.75 -10.67 -15.27
CA LEU A 45 -7.35 -10.28 -15.43
C LEU A 45 -7.16 -9.66 -16.82
N ILE A 46 -6.53 -8.49 -16.86
CA ILE A 46 -6.18 -7.83 -18.12
C ILE A 46 -4.97 -8.50 -18.79
N SER A 47 -4.90 -8.42 -20.12
CA SER A 47 -3.80 -9.03 -20.87
C SER A 47 -2.45 -8.38 -20.53
N ILE A 48 -1.33 -9.07 -20.77
CA ILE A 48 0.02 -8.50 -20.55
C ILE A 48 0.21 -7.19 -21.34
N ARG A 49 -0.35 -7.12 -22.55
CA ARG A 49 -0.32 -5.91 -23.38
C ARG A 49 -1.04 -4.75 -22.71
N ASP A 50 -2.20 -5.00 -22.12
CA ASP A 50 -2.98 -3.97 -21.41
C ASP A 50 -2.30 -3.58 -20.10
N GLN A 51 -1.64 -4.52 -19.40
CA GLN A 51 -0.83 -4.22 -18.23
C GLN A 51 0.30 -3.25 -18.57
N GLN A 52 1.02 -3.51 -19.66
CA GLN A 52 2.08 -2.61 -20.13
C GLN A 52 1.52 -1.26 -20.58
N ALA A 53 0.40 -1.24 -21.29
CA ALA A 53 -0.23 0.02 -21.72
C ALA A 53 -0.65 0.88 -20.51
N LEU A 54 -1.18 0.27 -19.45
CA LEU A 54 -1.52 0.96 -18.21
C LEU A 54 -0.28 1.49 -17.48
N TRP A 55 0.80 0.70 -17.48
CA TRP A 55 2.09 1.07 -16.90
C TRP A 55 2.72 2.28 -17.61
N ASP A 56 2.77 2.22 -18.95
CA ASP A 56 3.31 3.27 -19.80
C ASP A 56 2.46 4.55 -19.70
N LYS A 57 1.12 4.40 -19.65
CA LYS A 57 0.18 5.52 -19.44
C LYS A 57 0.43 6.24 -18.11
N ALA A 58 0.87 5.51 -17.08
CA ALA A 58 1.25 6.09 -15.80
C ALA A 58 2.66 6.73 -15.80
N GLY A 59 3.38 6.67 -16.93
CA GLY A 59 4.69 7.27 -17.11
C GLY A 59 5.85 6.46 -16.54
N PHE A 60 5.61 5.19 -16.18
CA PHE A 60 6.65 4.33 -15.64
C PHE A 60 7.42 3.63 -16.77
N GLN A 61 8.73 3.43 -16.57
CA GLN A 61 9.60 2.74 -17.52
C GLN A 61 9.75 1.27 -17.15
N GLY A 62 10.05 0.43 -18.13
CA GLY A 62 10.28 -1.01 -17.94
C GLY A 62 9.00 -1.82 -17.72
N ALA A 63 9.16 -3.05 -17.26
CA ALA A 63 8.06 -3.96 -16.98
C ALA A 63 7.58 -3.81 -15.53
N PRO A 64 6.27 -3.93 -15.25
CA PRO A 64 5.75 -4.04 -13.90
C PRO A 64 6.43 -5.18 -13.12
N GLN A 65 6.91 -4.89 -11.91
CA GLN A 65 7.56 -5.88 -11.04
C GLN A 65 6.76 -6.10 -9.76
N ASP A 66 6.69 -7.36 -9.32
CA ASP A 66 6.12 -7.70 -8.03
C ASP A 66 6.92 -7.04 -6.91
N GLN A 67 6.21 -6.27 -6.08
CA GLN A 67 6.78 -5.63 -4.91
C GLN A 67 5.95 -6.00 -3.69
N LYS A 68 6.60 -6.59 -2.67
CA LYS A 68 5.97 -6.89 -1.39
C LYS A 68 6.44 -5.90 -0.34
N LEU A 69 5.55 -5.03 0.11
CA LEU A 69 5.88 -4.08 1.18
C LEU A 69 5.90 -4.79 2.54
N ASN A 70 6.84 -4.36 3.40
CA ASN A 70 6.86 -4.70 4.81
C ASN A 70 6.51 -3.45 5.62
N PRO A 71 5.67 -3.53 6.68
CA PRO A 71 5.36 -2.38 7.52
C PRO A 71 6.59 -1.62 8.02
N VAL A 72 7.67 -2.34 8.37
CA VAL A 72 8.92 -1.72 8.82
C VAL A 72 9.59 -0.97 7.68
N SER A 73 9.83 -1.62 6.54
CA SER A 73 10.51 -0.97 5.41
C SER A 73 9.70 0.21 4.86
N TYR A 74 8.37 0.08 4.79
CA TYR A 74 7.49 1.13 4.31
C TYR A 74 7.57 2.41 5.14
N ILE A 75 7.69 2.29 6.48
CA ILE A 75 7.90 3.45 7.35
C ILE A 75 9.32 4.01 7.18
N LEU A 76 10.32 3.14 7.06
CA LEU A 76 11.72 3.57 6.93
C LEU A 76 12.02 4.25 5.59
N THR A 77 11.22 4.00 4.54
CA THR A 77 11.37 4.62 3.22
C THR A 77 10.25 5.63 2.92
N ALA A 78 9.54 6.12 3.94
CA ALA A 78 8.39 7.01 3.76
C ALA A 78 8.78 8.41 3.20
N ASP A 79 10.05 8.78 3.33
CA ASP A 79 10.66 9.99 2.77
C ASP A 79 11.11 9.83 1.30
N GLN A 80 11.08 8.61 0.77
CA GLN A 80 11.49 8.29 -0.59
C GLN A 80 10.30 8.33 -1.55
N MET A 81 10.58 8.51 -2.83
CA MET A 81 9.56 8.39 -3.86
C MET A 81 9.00 6.95 -3.84
N PRO A 82 7.68 6.78 -3.69
CA PRO A 82 7.08 5.46 -3.62
C PRO A 82 7.28 4.73 -4.95
N GLU A 83 7.61 3.46 -4.84
CA GLU A 83 7.72 2.56 -5.98
C GLU A 83 6.39 2.50 -6.75
N PRO A 84 6.41 2.35 -8.09
CA PRO A 84 5.20 2.45 -8.91
C PRO A 84 4.05 1.53 -8.47
N MET A 85 4.35 0.29 -8.08
CA MET A 85 3.33 -0.66 -7.60
C MET A 85 2.67 -0.23 -6.30
N THR A 86 3.40 0.49 -5.44
CA THR A 86 2.85 1.10 -4.22
C THR A 86 1.81 2.15 -4.57
N LEU A 87 2.03 2.93 -5.63
CA LEU A 87 1.07 3.94 -6.10
C LEU A 87 -0.21 3.30 -6.64
N PHE A 88 -0.10 2.24 -7.44
CA PHE A 88 -1.27 1.51 -7.94
C PHE A 88 -2.07 0.86 -6.81
N ALA A 89 -1.41 0.15 -5.89
CA ALA A 89 -2.07 -0.43 -4.71
C ALA A 89 -2.70 0.67 -3.81
N GLY A 90 -2.04 1.81 -3.67
CA GLY A 90 -2.56 2.96 -2.93
C GLY A 90 -3.84 3.55 -3.51
N ARG A 91 -3.99 3.55 -4.85
CA ARG A 91 -5.24 3.97 -5.51
C ARG A 91 -6.40 3.04 -5.18
N ILE A 92 -6.17 1.72 -5.24
CA ILE A 92 -7.17 0.70 -4.85
C ILE A 92 -7.55 0.87 -3.39
N ALA A 93 -6.56 0.97 -2.50
CA ALA A 93 -6.79 1.15 -1.07
C ALA A 93 -7.60 2.41 -0.76
N ALA A 94 -7.24 3.55 -1.38
CA ALA A 94 -7.96 4.81 -1.20
C ALA A 94 -9.39 4.76 -1.74
N HIS A 95 -9.62 4.06 -2.87
CA HIS A 95 -10.95 3.86 -3.42
C HIS A 95 -11.82 2.99 -2.49
N HIS A 96 -11.31 1.83 -2.08
CA HIS A 96 -12.00 0.93 -1.15
C HIS A 96 -12.33 1.61 0.18
N PHE A 97 -11.40 2.41 0.71
CA PHE A 97 -11.64 3.20 1.91
C PHE A 97 -12.77 4.22 1.72
N ARG A 98 -12.86 4.91 0.57
CA ARG A 98 -13.98 5.83 0.31
C ARG A 98 -15.32 5.12 0.26
N GLN A 99 -15.36 3.90 -0.29
CA GLN A 99 -16.59 3.10 -0.38
C GLN A 99 -17.06 2.57 0.98
N SER A 100 -16.17 2.45 1.98
CA SER A 100 -16.56 1.99 3.32
C SER A 100 -17.39 3.00 4.10
N GLY A 101 -17.46 4.27 3.65
CA GLY A 101 -18.21 5.34 4.32
C GLY A 101 -17.68 5.72 5.70
N SER A 102 -16.48 5.28 6.07
CA SER A 102 -15.92 5.48 7.42
C SER A 102 -15.51 6.95 7.64
N ALA A 103 -16.23 7.64 8.53
CA ALA A 103 -15.90 8.99 8.98
C ALA A 103 -14.86 8.93 10.12
N ILE A 104 -13.59 8.80 9.77
CA ILE A 104 -12.47 8.86 10.72
C ILE A 104 -11.58 10.08 10.45
N ASN A 105 -10.79 10.46 11.44
CA ASN A 105 -9.87 11.57 11.29
C ASN A 105 -8.82 11.33 10.18
N PRO A 106 -8.21 12.40 9.61
CA PRO A 106 -7.29 12.27 8.48
C PRO A 106 -6.07 11.36 8.73
N ALA A 107 -5.53 11.38 9.96
CA ALA A 107 -4.38 10.55 10.31
C ALA A 107 -4.75 9.05 10.34
N ALA A 108 -5.89 8.71 10.94
CA ALA A 108 -6.42 7.35 10.96
C ALA A 108 -6.77 6.87 9.54
N ARG A 109 -7.29 7.76 8.69
CA ARG A 109 -7.51 7.49 7.26
C ARG A 109 -6.21 7.17 6.54
N GLN A 110 -5.18 7.98 6.70
CA GLN A 110 -3.89 7.73 6.07
C GLN A 110 -3.31 6.39 6.53
N LEU A 111 -3.40 6.09 7.83
CA LEU A 111 -2.95 4.83 8.39
C LEU A 111 -3.72 3.63 7.83
N ALA A 112 -5.05 3.73 7.72
CA ALA A 112 -5.88 2.68 7.13
C ALA A 112 -5.55 2.45 5.65
N VAL A 113 -5.40 3.51 4.86
CA VAL A 113 -5.03 3.43 3.44
C VAL A 113 -3.63 2.84 3.28
N SER A 114 -2.64 3.28 4.05
CA SER A 114 -1.28 2.72 4.01
C SER A 114 -1.25 1.25 4.44
N ALA A 115 -1.99 0.89 5.49
CA ALA A 115 -2.08 -0.51 5.93
C ALA A 115 -2.70 -1.40 4.85
N LEU A 116 -3.78 -0.96 4.22
CA LEU A 116 -4.41 -1.69 3.12
C LEU A 116 -3.49 -1.75 1.88
N THR A 117 -2.72 -0.69 1.59
CA THR A 117 -1.71 -0.69 0.53
C THR A 117 -0.65 -1.77 0.76
N ILE A 118 -0.12 -1.87 2.00
CA ILE A 118 0.82 -2.92 2.37
C ILE A 118 0.16 -4.30 2.26
N TRP A 119 -1.08 -4.45 2.71
CA TRP A 119 -1.80 -5.72 2.60
C TRP A 119 -1.98 -6.14 1.14
N LEU A 120 -2.38 -5.24 0.26
CA LEU A 120 -2.56 -5.50 -1.17
C LEU A 120 -1.26 -5.96 -1.82
N THR A 121 -0.17 -5.21 -1.65
CA THR A 121 1.15 -5.57 -2.23
C THR A 121 1.70 -6.90 -1.71
N ARG A 122 1.25 -7.39 -0.55
CA ARG A 122 1.66 -8.69 0.00
C ARG A 122 0.81 -9.86 -0.46
N ASN A 123 -0.48 -9.62 -0.71
CA ASN A 123 -1.47 -10.68 -0.94
C ASN A 123 -1.96 -10.77 -2.39
N TRP A 124 -1.75 -9.71 -3.17
CA TRP A 124 -2.14 -9.65 -4.58
C TRP A 124 -0.90 -9.66 -5.48
N SER A 125 -1.04 -10.28 -6.66
CA SER A 125 0.00 -10.23 -7.69
C SER A 125 -0.03 -8.89 -8.45
N THR A 126 1.06 -8.56 -9.15
CA THR A 126 1.10 -7.39 -10.03
C THR A 126 -0.05 -7.37 -11.04
N THR A 127 -0.36 -8.51 -11.65
CA THR A 127 -1.50 -8.62 -12.58
C THR A 127 -2.83 -8.35 -11.89
N GLU A 128 -3.04 -8.83 -10.66
CA GLU A 128 -4.27 -8.56 -9.90
C GLU A 128 -4.41 -7.06 -9.55
N ILE A 129 -3.32 -6.42 -9.11
CA ILE A 129 -3.32 -4.98 -8.80
C ILE A 129 -3.61 -4.16 -10.07
N LEU A 130 -2.90 -4.40 -11.17
CA LEU A 130 -3.11 -3.66 -12.41
C LEU A 130 -4.49 -3.90 -13.02
N SER A 131 -5.01 -5.13 -12.94
CA SER A 131 -6.37 -5.44 -13.40
C SER A 131 -7.42 -4.71 -12.57
N SER A 132 -7.25 -4.67 -11.24
CA SER A 132 -8.16 -3.92 -10.38
C SER A 132 -8.13 -2.42 -10.66
N VAL A 133 -6.94 -1.84 -10.90
CA VAL A 133 -6.85 -0.43 -11.31
C VAL A 133 -7.54 -0.20 -12.66
N ALA A 134 -7.38 -1.10 -13.63
CA ALA A 134 -8.08 -0.99 -14.91
C ALA A 134 -9.61 -1.06 -14.75
N GLU A 135 -10.12 -1.94 -13.87
CA GLU A 135 -11.55 -1.98 -13.52
C GLU A 135 -12.00 -0.65 -12.89
N LEU A 136 -11.19 -0.06 -12.00
CA LEU A 136 -11.48 1.26 -11.41
C LEU A 136 -11.48 2.39 -12.45
N GLU A 137 -10.54 2.40 -13.40
CA GLU A 137 -10.50 3.38 -14.48
C GLU A 137 -11.71 3.24 -15.43
N ALA A 138 -12.20 2.02 -15.65
CA ALA A 138 -13.39 1.78 -16.46
C ALA A 138 -14.70 2.22 -15.78
N MET A 139 -14.72 2.29 -14.44
CA MET A 139 -15.88 2.77 -13.68
C MET A 139 -15.96 4.30 -13.60
N LEU A 140 -14.84 5.00 -13.82
CA LEU A 140 -14.80 6.46 -13.81
C LEU A 140 -15.35 7.00 -15.14
N PRO A 141 -16.21 8.04 -15.12
CA PRO A 141 -16.63 8.71 -16.34
C PRO A 141 -15.40 9.30 -17.05
N PRO A 142 -15.39 9.32 -18.40
CA PRO A 142 -14.30 9.94 -19.15
C PRO A 142 -14.16 11.41 -18.70
N PRO A 143 -12.92 11.93 -18.62
CA PRO A 143 -12.71 13.33 -18.24
C PRO A 143 -13.52 14.23 -19.18
N GLU A 144 -14.32 15.14 -18.63
CA GLU A 144 -15.01 16.15 -19.44
C GLU A 144 -13.96 16.89 -20.28
N PRO A 145 -14.21 17.08 -21.59
CA PRO A 145 -13.31 17.87 -22.41
C PRO A 145 -13.15 19.25 -21.79
N PRO A 146 -11.93 19.84 -21.83
CA PRO A 146 -11.70 21.15 -21.23
C PRO A 146 -12.71 22.14 -21.81
N ALA A 147 -13.41 22.86 -20.93
CA ALA A 147 -14.33 23.90 -21.33
C ALA A 147 -13.56 24.87 -22.23
N VAL A 148 -13.91 24.90 -23.52
CA VAL A 148 -13.35 25.84 -24.49
C VAL A 148 -13.74 27.24 -23.99
N ARG A 149 -12.77 27.99 -23.47
CA ARG A 149 -12.91 29.40 -23.11
C ARG A 149 -12.39 30.26 -24.24
#